data_AF-A0A844A4X0-F1
#
_entry.id   AF-A0A844A4X0-F1
#
_cell.length_a   1.000
_cell.length_b   1.000
_cell.length_c   1.000
_cell.angle_alpha   90.00
_cell.angle_beta   90.00
_cell.angle_gamma   90.00
#
_symmetry.space_group_name_H-M   'P 1'
#
loop_
_entity.id
_entity.type
_entity.pdbx_description
1 polymer ?
#
loop_
_entity_poly.entity_id
_entity_poly.type
_entity_poly.pdbx_seq_one_letter_code
_entity_poly.pdbx_strand_id
1 'polypeptide(L)'
;MADQQRRIVINLPRAPRPDETVGLNIVTGPLPLGAEIRFRTASGRLIGSAIPFGRTDPNSQPVFQLSLAGRYIKGSRLEILADMLDAGSSLPRAPTEQELVSVTAWFVPQ
;
A
#
# COMPACT_ATOMS: atom_id res chain seq x y z
N MET A 1 0.30 -19.03 -10.43
CA MET A 1 0.09 -18.80 -8.98
C MET A 1 -0.65 -17.47 -8.88
N ALA A 2 -1.71 -17.38 -8.06
CA ALA A 2 -2.66 -16.27 -8.14
C ALA A 2 -2.15 -15.05 -7.37
N ASP A 3 -2.01 -13.92 -8.05
CA ASP A 3 -1.83 -12.61 -7.41
C ASP A 3 -3.02 -12.37 -6.46
N GLN A 4 -2.75 -12.24 -5.16
CA GLN A 4 -3.79 -11.90 -4.18
C GLN A 4 -3.99 -10.39 -4.20
N GLN A 5 -5.25 -9.95 -4.33
CA GLN A 5 -5.60 -8.53 -4.33
C GLN A 5 -6.53 -8.22 -3.17
N ARG A 6 -6.10 -7.29 -2.30
CA ARG A 6 -6.91 -6.78 -1.20
C ARG A 6 -7.40 -5.37 -1.50
N ARG A 7 -8.71 -5.15 -1.34
CA ARG A 7 -9.33 -3.82 -1.45
C ARG A 7 -9.36 -3.15 -0.08
N ILE A 8 -8.96 -1.89 -0.05
CA ILE A 8 -8.89 -1.07 1.16
C ILE A 8 -9.67 0.21 0.90
N VAL A 9 -10.54 0.57 1.83
CA VAL A 9 -11.37 1.77 1.75
C VAL A 9 -11.03 2.66 2.93
N ILE A 10 -10.61 3.89 2.64
CA ILE A 10 -10.30 4.90 3.64
C ILE A 10 -11.25 6.07 3.43
N ASN A 11 -12.01 6.41 4.46
CA ASN A 11 -12.84 7.61 4.46
C ASN A 11 -11.98 8.78 4.99
N LEU A 12 -11.62 9.69 4.10
CA LEU A 12 -10.94 10.92 4.45
C LEU A 12 -11.93 11.87 5.15
N PRO A 13 -11.46 12.74 6.08
CA PRO A 13 -12.33 13.68 6.78
C PRO A 13 -13.00 14.71 5.85
N ARG A 14 -12.43 14.94 4.65
CA ARG A 14 -13.04 15.71 3.56
C ARG A 14 -12.45 15.28 2.21
N ALA A 15 -13.06 15.76 1.12
CA ALA A 15 -12.44 15.65 -0.19
C ALA A 15 -11.13 16.47 -0.26
N PRO A 16 -10.04 15.93 -0.80
CA PRO A 16 -8.81 16.68 -1.01
C PRO A 16 -8.93 17.65 -2.18
N ARG A 17 -8.24 18.78 -2.07
CA ARG A 17 -8.12 19.73 -3.18
C ARG A 17 -7.16 19.17 -4.24
N PRO A 18 -7.26 19.59 -5.51
CA PRO A 18 -6.42 19.06 -6.59
C PRO A 18 -4.90 19.20 -6.37
N ASP A 19 -4.48 20.21 -5.62
CA ASP A 19 -3.11 20.59 -5.28
C ASP A 19 -2.62 20.00 -3.95
N GLU A 20 -3.52 19.48 -3.11
CA GLU A 20 -3.14 18.86 -1.83
C GLU A 20 -2.49 17.49 -2.04
N THR A 21 -1.69 17.08 -1.05
CA THR A 21 -1.15 15.72 -0.97
C THR A 21 -1.80 14.95 0.18
N VAL A 22 -2.26 13.75 -0.13
CA VAL A 22 -2.68 12.75 0.86
C VAL A 22 -1.53 11.79 1.07
N GLY A 23 -0.97 11.78 2.27
CA GLY A 23 0.03 10.81 2.71
C GLY A 23 -0.63 9.51 3.12
N LEU A 24 0.05 8.38 2.86
CA LEU A 24 -0.35 7.04 3.26
C LEU A 24 0.75 6.42 4.12
N ASN A 25 0.36 5.85 5.27
CA ASN A 25 1.23 5.06 6.14
C ASN A 25 0.76 3.64 5.98
N ILE A 26 1.66 2.80 5.52
CA ILE A 26 1.43 1.39 5.26
C ILE A 26 2.29 0.63 6.25
N VAL A 27 1.65 -0.10 7.14
CA VAL A 27 2.33 -1.02 8.05
C VAL A 27 2.20 -2.40 7.46
N THR A 28 3.32 -3.06 7.24
CA THR A 28 3.33 -4.47 6.85
C THR A 28 3.83 -5.34 7.99
N GLY A 29 3.51 -6.62 7.97
CA GLY A 29 4.25 -7.64 8.70
C GLY A 29 5.56 -7.99 7.98
N PRO A 30 6.23 -9.07 8.42
CA PRO A 30 7.44 -9.53 7.77
C PRO A 30 7.14 -10.04 6.35
N LEU A 31 7.53 -9.26 5.35
CA LEU A 31 7.39 -9.67 3.96
C LEU A 31 8.49 -10.68 3.58
N PRO A 32 8.16 -11.72 2.78
CA PRO A 32 9.14 -12.63 2.21
C PRO A 32 10.17 -11.88 1.37
N LEU A 33 11.41 -12.37 1.32
CA LEU A 33 12.44 -11.78 0.48
C LEU A 33 11.98 -11.73 -0.99
N GLY A 34 12.09 -10.56 -1.60
CA GLY A 34 11.71 -10.29 -2.99
C GLY A 34 10.21 -10.10 -3.24
N ALA A 35 9.36 -10.28 -2.22
CA ALA A 35 7.94 -9.98 -2.32
C ALA A 35 7.70 -8.47 -2.54
N GLU A 36 6.66 -8.13 -3.28
CA GLU A 36 6.21 -6.74 -3.44
C GLU A 36 4.72 -6.67 -3.10
N ILE A 37 4.32 -5.68 -2.29
CA ILE A 37 2.93 -5.25 -2.24
C ILE A 37 2.82 -3.97 -3.05
N ARG A 38 2.10 -4.03 -4.17
CA ARG A 38 1.86 -2.88 -5.05
C ARG A 38 0.54 -2.21 -4.72
N PHE A 39 0.56 -0.90 -4.53
CA PHE A 39 -0.62 -0.12 -4.17
C PHE A 39 -1.10 0.71 -5.35
N ARG A 40 -2.36 0.53 -5.74
CA ARG A 40 -3.00 1.23 -6.84
C ARG A 40 -4.31 1.89 -6.39
N THR A 41 -4.72 2.97 -7.03
CA THR A 41 -6.09 3.47 -6.89
C THR A 41 -7.08 2.50 -7.53
N ALA A 42 -8.37 2.60 -7.22
CA ALA A 42 -9.42 1.85 -7.91
C ALA A 42 -9.47 2.09 -9.44
N SER A 43 -8.92 3.22 -9.93
CA SER A 43 -8.77 3.48 -11.35
C SER A 43 -7.51 2.84 -11.96
N GLY A 44 -6.78 2.01 -11.21
CA GLY A 44 -5.56 1.33 -11.64
C GLY A 44 -4.28 2.17 -11.58
N ARG A 45 -4.32 3.41 -11.06
CA ARG A 45 -3.14 4.28 -11.00
C ARG A 45 -2.18 3.78 -9.92
N LEU A 46 -0.91 3.59 -10.26
CA LEU A 46 0.13 3.26 -9.28
C LEU A 46 0.31 4.42 -8.27
N ILE A 47 0.24 4.08 -6.99
CA ILE A 47 0.57 4.95 -5.87
C ILE A 47 2.01 4.70 -5.44
N GLY A 48 2.40 3.43 -5.33
CA GLY A 48 3.74 2.99 -4.97
C GLY A 48 3.76 1.52 -4.54
N SER A 49 4.83 1.09 -3.88
CA SER A 49 5.03 -0.29 -3.47
C SER A 49 5.72 -0.40 -2.11
N ALA A 50 5.42 -1.45 -1.37
CA ALA A 50 6.17 -1.87 -0.18
C ALA A 50 7.00 -3.10 -0.55
N ILE A 51 8.32 -3.00 -0.38
CA ILE A 51 9.29 -4.05 -0.70
C ILE A 51 10.22 -4.20 0.52
N PRO A 52 10.45 -5.43 1.02
CA PRO A 52 11.38 -5.64 2.12
C PRO A 52 12.82 -5.40 1.66
N PHE A 53 13.63 -4.77 2.51
CA PHE A 53 15.06 -4.64 2.29
C PHE A 53 15.81 -5.76 3.01
N GLY A 54 16.14 -6.83 2.28
CA GLY A 54 16.83 -7.99 2.86
C GLY A 54 15.93 -8.89 3.71
N ARG A 55 16.52 -9.59 4.70
CA ARG A 55 15.76 -10.45 5.61
C ARG A 55 15.06 -9.61 6.66
N THR A 56 13.74 -9.67 6.67
CA THR A 56 12.90 -8.99 7.65
C THR A 56 12.84 -9.80 8.96
N ASP A 57 13.00 -9.14 10.11
CA ASP A 57 12.79 -9.77 11.42
C ASP A 57 11.32 -10.25 11.52
N PRO A 58 11.04 -11.50 11.95
CA PRO A 58 9.67 -12.02 12.09
C PRO A 58 8.72 -11.16 12.94
N ASN A 59 9.26 -10.36 13.86
CA ASN A 59 8.48 -9.47 14.73
C ASN A 59 8.44 -8.02 14.24
N SER A 60 9.12 -7.70 13.13
CA SER A 60 9.14 -6.33 12.62
C SER A 60 7.82 -5.94 11.95
N GLN A 61 7.47 -4.67 12.13
CA GLN A 61 6.35 -4.03 11.44
C GLN A 61 6.86 -2.79 10.68
N PRO A 62 7.54 -2.98 9.54
CA PRO A 62 8.08 -1.87 8.78
C PRO A 62 6.94 -0.94 8.29
N VAL A 63 7.26 0.35 8.30
CA VAL A 63 6.34 1.41 7.88
C VAL A 63 6.83 1.99 6.56
N PHE A 64 5.96 1.96 5.55
CA PHE A 64 6.19 2.57 4.24
C PHE A 64 5.30 3.79 4.09
N GLN A 65 5.89 4.90 3.64
CA GLN A 65 5.18 6.14 3.40
C GLN A 65 5.03 6.37 1.91
N LEU A 66 3.79 6.48 1.44
CA LEU A 66 3.46 6.83 0.06
C LEU A 66 2.71 8.15 0.02
N SER A 67 2.70 8.80 -1.14
CA SER A 67 1.99 10.06 -1.35
C SER A 67 1.10 9.98 -2.58
N LEU A 68 -0.11 10.51 -2.46
CA LEU A 68 -1.07 10.61 -3.56
C LEU A 68 -1.60 12.03 -3.67
N ALA A 69 -1.45 12.63 -4.86
CA ALA A 69 -2.00 13.96 -5.11
C ALA A 69 -3.53 13.92 -5.11
N GLY A 70 -4.16 14.92 -4.49
CA GLY A 70 -5.60 15.03 -4.30
C GLY A 70 -6.41 15.02 -5.59
N ARG A 71 -5.85 15.51 -6.70
CA ARG A 71 -6.45 15.41 -8.05
C ARG A 71 -6.77 13.98 -8.51
N TYR A 72 -6.18 12.97 -7.89
CA TYR A 72 -6.43 11.56 -8.20
C TYR A 72 -7.43 10.89 -7.26
N ILE A 73 -8.01 11.65 -6.33
CA ILE A 73 -8.97 11.17 -5.35
C ILE A 73 -10.33 11.82 -5.64
N LYS A 74 -11.34 10.99 -5.85
CA LYS A 74 -12.71 11.46 -6.12
C LYS A 74 -13.52 11.48 -4.82
N GLY A 75 -13.95 12.67 -4.39
CA GLY A 75 -14.68 12.84 -3.14
C GLY A 75 -13.81 12.54 -1.91
N SER A 76 -14.44 12.10 -0.82
CA SER A 76 -13.76 11.77 0.45
C SER A 76 -13.45 10.28 0.62
N ARG A 77 -13.85 9.42 -0.32
CA ARG A 77 -13.66 7.96 -0.24
C ARG A 77 -12.46 7.56 -1.10
N LEU A 78 -11.36 7.22 -0.45
CA LEU A 78 -10.16 6.71 -1.10
C LEU A 78 -10.20 5.18 -1.15
N GLU A 79 -10.24 4.63 -2.36
CA GLU A 79 -10.16 3.19 -2.59
C GLU A 79 -8.79 2.81 -3.15
N ILE A 80 -8.12 1.90 -2.44
CA ILE A 80 -6.78 1.39 -2.74
C ILE A 80 -6.89 -0.11 -2.99
N LEU A 81 -6.24 -0.57 -4.04
CA LEU A 81 -6.01 -1.97 -4.35
C LEU A 81 -4.56 -2.29 -3.97
N ALA A 82 -4.38 -3.29 -3.12
CA ALA A 82 -3.06 -3.81 -2.73
C ALA A 82 -2.88 -5.18 -3.38
N ASP A 83 -1.95 -5.26 -4.32
CA ASP A 83 -1.62 -6.49 -5.04
C ASP A 83 -0.38 -7.12 -4.44
N MET A 84 -0.52 -8.35 -3.97
CA MET A 84 0.54 -9.17 -3.40
C MET A 84 1.23 -9.92 -4.52
N LEU A 85 2.42 -9.46 -4.88
CA LEU A 85 3.21 -9.96 -5.99
C LEU A 85 4.37 -10.82 -5.45
N ASP A 86 4.52 -12.01 -6.04
CA ASP A 86 5.63 -12.91 -5.75
C ASP A 86 6.91 -12.48 -6.47
N ALA A 87 8.05 -12.81 -5.89
CA ALA A 87 9.38 -12.57 -6.42
C ALA A 87 9.80 -13.54 -7.55
N GLY A 88 8.89 -14.44 -7.95
CA GLY A 88 9.15 -15.52 -8.90
C GLY A 88 9.64 -16.81 -8.24
N SER A 89 9.97 -17.80 -9.08
CA SER A 89 10.09 -19.23 -8.73
C SER A 89 11.20 -19.62 -7.75
N SER A 90 12.05 -18.68 -7.35
CA SER A 90 13.29 -18.91 -6.60
C SER A 90 13.26 -18.41 -5.15
N LEU A 91 12.13 -17.88 -4.68
CA LEU A 91 11.97 -17.27 -3.36
C LEU A 91 10.74 -17.84 -2.62
N PRO A 92 10.69 -17.74 -1.27
CA PRO A 92 10.04 -18.78 -0.46
C PRO A 92 8.51 -18.80 -0.51
N ARG A 93 7.84 -17.73 -0.95
CA ARG A 93 6.40 -17.66 -1.25
C ARG A 93 5.99 -16.22 -1.61
N ALA A 94 4.84 -16.08 -2.28
CA ALA A 94 4.12 -14.82 -2.38
C ALA A 94 3.76 -14.23 -0.99
N PRO A 95 3.64 -12.90 -0.89
CA PRO A 95 3.09 -12.27 0.30
C PRO A 95 1.59 -12.58 0.45
N THR A 96 1.07 -12.47 1.66
CA THR A 96 -0.35 -12.77 1.98
C THR A 96 -1.08 -11.53 2.48
N GLU A 97 -2.42 -11.56 2.43
CA GLU A 97 -3.23 -10.42 2.90
C GLU A 97 -2.99 -10.04 4.37
N GLN A 98 -2.58 -11.01 5.19
CA GLN A 98 -2.27 -10.83 6.61
C GLN A 98 -1.01 -10.00 6.83
N GLU A 99 -0.09 -9.99 5.87
CA GLU A 99 1.13 -9.19 5.93
C GLU A 99 0.84 -7.71 5.65
N LEU A 100 -0.34 -7.36 5.15
CA LEU A 100 -0.78 -5.97 5.15
C LEU A 100 -1.51 -5.67 6.46
N VAL A 101 -0.76 -5.17 7.44
CA VAL A 101 -1.28 -4.95 8.81
C VAL A 101 -2.22 -3.76 8.83
N SER A 102 -1.81 -2.61 8.31
CA SER A 102 -2.66 -1.42 8.28
C SER A 102 -2.31 -0.46 7.14
N VAL A 103 -3.31 0.30 6.70
CA VAL A 103 -3.14 1.45 5.81
C VAL A 103 -3.96 2.60 6.36
N THR A 104 -3.29 3.71 6.63
CA THR A 104 -3.93 4.95 7.10
C THR A 104 -3.57 6.11 6.18
N ALA A 105 -4.40 7.15 6.18
CA ALA A 105 -4.20 8.32 5.33
C ALA A 105 -4.33 9.63 6.13
N TRP A 106 -3.56 10.64 5.75
CA TRP A 106 -3.65 11.99 6.31
C TRP A 106 -3.39 13.04 5.23
N PHE A 107 -3.83 14.26 5.49
CA PHE A 107 -3.46 15.42 4.70
C PHE A 107 -2.06 15.87 5.08
N VAL A 108 -1.16 15.94 4.11
CA VAL A 108 0.19 16.46 4.34
C VAL A 108 0.09 17.99 4.51
N PRO A 109 0.53 18.56 5.65
CA PRO A 109 0.56 20.01 5.83
C PRO A 109 1.39 20.67 4.71
N GLN A 110 0.90 21.80 4.20
CA GLN A 110 1.60 22.63 3.23
C GLN A 110 2.27 23.80 3.94
#